data_AF-S4RRL8-F1
#
_entry.id   AF-S4RRL8-F1
#
_cell.length_a   1.000
_cell.length_b   1.000
_cell.length_c   1.000
_cell.angle_alpha   90.00
_cell.angle_beta   90.00
_cell.angle_gamma   90.00
#
_symmetry.space_group_name_H-M   'P 1'
#
loop_
_entity.id
_entity.type
_entity.pdbx_description
1 polymer ?
#
loop_
_entity_poly.entity_id
_entity_poly.type
_entity_poly.pdbx_seq_one_letter_code
_entity_poly.pdbx_strand_id
1 'polypeptide(L)'
;NSSADHRVQLDLGLWDKFSELATKCIIKIVEFAKRLPGFVNLSIADQITLLKAACLDILILRICSRYTPEQDTMTFSDGLTLNRTQMHNAGFGPLTDLVFAFANQLLPLSVDDTEAGLLAAICLMCADRQDLEEPEKVERLQEPLLEAMKVYVRRRRPDKPHMFPKLLMKITDLRGISAKGMERVITLKMEIPGSMPPLIQEMLENSYGSEAGGTTSGSSSPGTPEATPPTAGTPEPAHDAPHGKG
;
A
#
# COMPACT_ATOMS: atom_id res chain seq x y z
N ASN A 1 -21.84 -26.31 11.97
CA ASN A 1 -20.41 -26.20 12.32
C ASN A 1 -20.02 -24.75 12.24
N SER A 2 -19.87 -24.12 13.40
CA SER A 2 -19.78 -22.67 13.54
C SER A 2 -18.45 -22.15 13.00
N SER A 3 -18.47 -21.30 11.98
CA SER A 3 -17.28 -20.58 11.48
C SER A 3 -16.67 -19.62 12.52
N ALA A 4 -17.22 -19.58 13.73
CA ALA A 4 -16.68 -18.86 14.87
C ALA A 4 -15.54 -19.60 15.61
N ASP A 5 -15.49 -20.94 15.53
CA ASP A 5 -14.61 -21.74 16.40
C ASP A 5 -13.33 -22.21 15.70
N HIS A 6 -13.35 -22.33 14.37
CA HIS A 6 -12.22 -22.81 13.58
C HIS A 6 -11.93 -21.91 12.38
N ARG A 7 -10.63 -21.66 12.13
CA ARG A 7 -10.18 -20.95 10.94
C ARG A 7 -10.36 -21.85 9.71
N VAL A 8 -11.01 -21.33 8.69
CA VAL A 8 -11.15 -21.94 7.36
C VAL A 8 -10.57 -20.99 6.32
N GLN A 9 -10.36 -21.47 5.10
CA GLN A 9 -9.79 -20.64 4.03
C GLN A 9 -10.64 -19.38 3.78
N LEU A 10 -11.95 -19.56 3.58
CA LEU A 10 -12.90 -18.48 3.39
C LEU A 10 -14.31 -18.98 3.74
N ASP A 11 -15.06 -18.20 4.52
CA ASP A 11 -16.50 -18.36 4.70
C ASP A 11 -17.22 -17.37 3.79
N LEU A 12 -17.92 -17.88 2.78
CA LEU A 12 -18.57 -17.06 1.75
C LEU A 12 -19.64 -16.13 2.34
N GLY A 13 -20.38 -16.57 3.35
CA GLY A 13 -21.41 -15.73 3.98
C GLY A 13 -20.81 -14.58 4.80
N LEU A 14 -19.65 -14.81 5.42
CA LEU A 14 -18.89 -13.75 6.09
C LEU A 14 -18.23 -12.82 5.08
N TRP A 15 -17.68 -13.35 3.99
CA TRP A 15 -17.11 -12.56 2.89
C TRP A 15 -18.14 -11.64 2.26
N ASP A 16 -19.35 -12.11 1.96
CA ASP A 16 -20.40 -11.30 1.34
C ASP A 16 -20.73 -10.08 2.22
N LYS A 17 -20.93 -10.30 3.53
CA LYS A 17 -21.16 -9.21 4.49
C LYS A 17 -19.97 -8.27 4.62
N PHE A 18 -18.77 -8.82 4.75
CA PHE A 18 -17.53 -8.05 4.88
C PHE A 18 -17.30 -7.15 3.67
N SER A 19 -17.44 -7.70 2.47
CA SER A 19 -17.19 -6.99 1.21
C SER A 19 -18.24 -5.90 0.95
N GLU A 20 -19.50 -6.10 1.34
CA GLU A 20 -20.53 -5.08 1.36
C GLU A 20 -20.16 -3.91 2.31
N LEU A 21 -19.74 -4.23 3.54
CA LEU A 21 -19.35 -3.24 4.54
C LEU A 21 -18.08 -2.48 4.14
N ALA A 22 -17.11 -3.17 3.55
CA ALA A 22 -15.90 -2.57 2.99
C ALA A 22 -16.25 -1.59 1.87
N THR A 23 -17.11 -1.97 0.93
CA THR A 23 -17.59 -1.10 -0.16
C THR A 23 -18.22 0.17 0.38
N LYS A 24 -19.14 0.05 1.36
CA LYS A 24 -19.75 1.21 2.04
C LYS A 24 -18.70 2.07 2.74
N CYS A 25 -17.71 1.45 3.38
CA CYS A 25 -16.63 2.16 4.08
C CYS A 25 -15.76 2.95 3.09
N ILE A 26 -15.44 2.40 1.92
CA ILE A 26 -14.69 3.08 0.86
C ILE A 26 -15.43 4.34 0.40
N ILE A 27 -16.75 4.26 0.17
CA ILE A 27 -17.57 5.44 -0.15
C ILE A 27 -17.44 6.51 0.95
N LYS A 28 -17.48 6.09 2.23
CA LYS A 28 -17.26 7.01 3.36
C LYS A 28 -15.86 7.58 3.44
N ILE A 29 -14.83 6.88 2.96
CA ILE A 29 -13.47 7.41 2.84
C ILE A 29 -13.41 8.50 1.76
N VAL A 30 -14.07 8.28 0.62
CA VAL A 30 -14.16 9.31 -0.45
C VAL A 30 -14.95 10.53 0.03
N GLU A 31 -16.08 10.34 0.73
CA GLU A 31 -16.83 11.43 1.35
C GLU A 31 -15.99 12.20 2.38
N PHE A 32 -15.20 11.49 3.18
CA PHE A 32 -14.29 12.09 4.15
C PHE A 32 -13.20 12.91 3.45
N ALA A 33 -12.56 12.38 2.41
CA ALA A 33 -11.54 13.06 1.63
C ALA A 33 -12.05 14.39 1.06
N LYS A 34 -13.24 14.38 0.45
CA LYS A 34 -13.88 15.59 -0.11
C LYS A 34 -14.21 16.67 0.92
N ARG A 35 -14.26 16.32 2.21
CA ARG A 35 -14.48 17.27 3.31
C ARG A 35 -13.18 17.84 3.87
N LEU A 36 -12.02 17.31 3.50
CA LEU A 36 -10.74 17.89 3.89
C LEU A 36 -10.51 19.22 3.18
N PRO A 37 -10.12 20.29 3.91
CA PRO A 37 -9.81 21.57 3.29
C PRO A 37 -8.78 21.43 2.16
N GLY A 38 -9.13 21.95 0.97
CA GLY A 38 -8.25 21.96 -0.20
C GLY A 38 -8.17 20.66 -1.00
N PHE A 39 -8.68 19.52 -0.52
CA PHE A 39 -8.62 18.25 -1.26
C PHE A 39 -9.32 18.33 -2.62
N VAL A 40 -10.52 18.93 -2.66
CA VAL A 40 -11.30 19.09 -3.89
C VAL A 40 -10.68 20.09 -4.89
N ASN A 41 -9.65 20.84 -4.47
CA ASN A 41 -8.92 21.80 -5.29
C ASN A 41 -7.69 21.18 -5.99
N LEU A 42 -7.35 19.92 -5.66
CA LEU A 42 -6.37 19.13 -6.39
C LEU A 42 -6.95 18.67 -7.74
N SER A 43 -6.10 18.31 -8.69
CA SER A 43 -6.56 17.69 -9.92
C SER A 43 -7.33 16.39 -9.63
N ILE A 44 -8.25 16.02 -10.52
CA ILE A 44 -9.01 14.77 -10.36
C ILE A 44 -8.07 13.56 -10.38
N ALA A 45 -6.99 13.62 -11.17
CA ALA A 45 -5.96 12.59 -11.21
C ALA A 45 -5.29 12.45 -9.83
N ASP A 46 -4.83 13.55 -9.23
CA ASP A 46 -4.22 13.54 -7.90
C ASP A 46 -5.19 13.06 -6.82
N GLN A 47 -6.46 13.49 -6.87
CA GLN A 47 -7.47 13.01 -5.91
C GLN A 47 -7.63 11.48 -5.98
N ILE A 48 -7.65 10.90 -7.19
CA ILE A 48 -7.74 9.45 -7.40
C ILE A 48 -6.45 8.77 -6.92
N THR A 49 -5.28 9.28 -7.30
CA THR A 49 -3.97 8.75 -6.89
C THR A 49 -3.84 8.67 -5.37
N LEU A 50 -4.17 9.76 -4.66
CA LEU A 50 -4.12 9.82 -3.20
C LEU A 50 -5.12 8.83 -2.56
N LEU A 51 -6.36 8.79 -3.08
CA LEU A 51 -7.41 7.90 -2.59
C LEU A 51 -7.02 6.43 -2.74
N LYS A 52 -6.58 6.01 -3.93
CA LYS A 52 -6.14 4.63 -4.20
C LYS A 52 -4.98 4.25 -3.29
N ALA A 53 -3.98 5.13 -3.18
CA ALA A 53 -2.77 4.83 -2.42
C ALA A 53 -2.98 4.76 -0.89
N ALA A 54 -3.99 5.44 -0.35
CA ALA A 54 -4.28 5.47 1.09
C ALA A 54 -5.53 4.69 1.52
N CYS A 55 -6.34 4.18 0.58
CA CYS A 55 -7.62 3.55 0.89
C CYS A 55 -7.48 2.41 1.91
N LEU A 56 -6.54 1.49 1.66
CA LEU A 56 -6.32 0.35 2.53
C LEU A 56 -5.73 0.75 3.90
N ASP A 57 -4.84 1.74 3.93
CA ASP A 57 -4.32 2.33 5.17
C ASP A 57 -5.48 2.79 6.05
N ILE A 58 -6.41 3.56 5.48
CA ILE A 58 -7.54 4.12 6.21
C ILE A 58 -8.54 3.03 6.62
N LEU A 59 -8.79 2.02 5.78
CA LEU A 59 -9.63 0.87 6.13
C LEU A 59 -9.08 0.10 7.34
N ILE A 60 -7.78 -0.21 7.34
CA ILE A 60 -7.12 -0.93 8.44
C ILE A 60 -7.11 -0.09 9.71
N LEU A 61 -6.78 1.20 9.62
CA LEU A 61 -6.82 2.12 10.78
C LEU A 61 -8.22 2.18 11.40
N ARG A 62 -9.26 2.28 10.56
CA ARG A 62 -10.66 2.36 11.02
C ARG A 62 -11.10 1.09 11.74
N ILE A 63 -10.82 -0.10 11.20
CA ILE A 63 -11.23 -1.35 11.84
C ILE A 63 -10.43 -1.61 13.13
N CYS A 64 -9.14 -1.28 13.16
CA CYS A 64 -8.31 -1.42 14.35
C CYS A 64 -8.74 -0.47 15.49
N SER A 65 -9.26 0.71 15.15
CA SER A 65 -9.83 1.65 16.13
C SER A 65 -11.17 1.18 16.71
N ARG A 66 -11.71 0.06 16.20
CA ARG A 66 -12.96 -0.59 16.65
C ARG A 66 -12.70 -1.96 17.26
N TYR A 67 -11.49 -2.19 17.76
CA TYR A 67 -11.11 -3.41 18.46
C TYR A 67 -11.54 -3.35 19.93
N THR A 68 -12.19 -4.40 20.40
CA THR A 68 -12.58 -4.58 21.81
C THR A 68 -11.73 -5.71 22.40
N PRO A 69 -10.71 -5.38 23.23
CA PRO A 69 -9.74 -6.36 23.70
C PRO A 69 -10.34 -7.47 24.56
N GLU A 70 -11.36 -7.15 25.35
CA GLU A 70 -11.97 -8.08 26.32
C GLU A 70 -12.67 -9.25 25.63
N GLN A 71 -13.17 -9.06 24.41
CA GLN A 71 -13.84 -10.09 23.60
C GLN A 71 -12.99 -10.54 22.41
N ASP A 72 -11.84 -9.92 22.18
CA ASP A 72 -10.99 -10.13 20.99
C ASP A 72 -11.78 -10.00 19.67
N THR A 73 -12.58 -8.93 19.58
CA THR A 73 -13.51 -8.67 18.46
C THR A 73 -13.26 -7.33 17.80
N MET A 74 -13.63 -7.21 16.52
CA MET A 74 -13.71 -5.93 15.81
C MET A 74 -15.15 -5.65 15.36
N THR A 75 -15.59 -4.41 15.51
CA THR A 75 -16.97 -3.99 15.21
C THR A 75 -17.05 -3.06 13.99
N PHE A 76 -17.83 -3.47 13.00
CA PHE A 76 -18.09 -2.71 11.78
C PHE A 76 -19.12 -1.60 12.00
N SER A 77 -19.30 -0.74 10.99
CA SER A 77 -20.11 0.47 11.12
C SER A 77 -21.61 0.22 11.29
N ASP A 78 -22.10 -0.97 10.93
CA ASP A 78 -23.48 -1.40 11.11
C ASP A 78 -23.72 -2.13 12.46
N GLY A 79 -22.67 -2.26 13.29
CA GLY A 79 -22.71 -2.98 14.55
C GLY A 79 -22.35 -4.47 14.45
N LEU A 80 -22.11 -5.02 13.25
CA LEU A 80 -21.60 -6.38 13.09
C LEU A 80 -20.29 -6.51 13.86
N THR A 81 -20.24 -7.44 14.80
CA THR A 81 -19.06 -7.68 15.63
C THR A 81 -18.54 -9.09 15.34
N LEU A 82 -17.29 -9.17 14.88
CA LEU A 82 -16.65 -10.42 14.51
C LEU A 82 -15.48 -10.69 15.44
N ASN A 83 -15.40 -11.93 15.94
CA ASN A 83 -14.21 -12.38 16.66
C ASN A 83 -13.03 -12.58 15.70
N ARG A 84 -11.83 -12.79 16.24
CA ARG A 84 -10.62 -13.02 15.43
C ARG A 84 -10.76 -14.13 14.38
N THR A 85 -11.39 -15.25 14.73
CA THR A 85 -11.60 -16.37 13.80
C THR A 85 -12.55 -15.99 12.66
N GLN A 86 -13.62 -15.27 12.95
CA GLN A 86 -14.55 -14.78 11.95
C GLN A 86 -13.89 -13.72 11.06
N MET A 87 -13.06 -12.84 11.60
CA MET A 87 -12.27 -11.88 10.80
C MET A 87 -11.35 -12.60 9.81
N HIS A 88 -10.68 -13.67 10.25
CA HIS A 88 -9.89 -14.54 9.37
C HIS A 88 -10.74 -15.10 8.24
N ASN A 89 -11.86 -15.74 8.61
CA ASN A 89 -12.76 -16.43 7.69
C ASN A 89 -13.51 -15.46 6.75
N ALA A 90 -13.65 -14.19 7.13
CA ALA A 90 -14.29 -13.15 6.33
C ALA A 90 -13.40 -12.59 5.21
N GLY A 91 -12.14 -13.02 5.11
CA GLY A 91 -11.25 -12.65 4.01
C GLY A 91 -9.89 -12.10 4.43
N PHE A 92 -9.68 -11.74 5.70
CA PHE A 92 -8.34 -11.32 6.16
C PHE A 92 -7.33 -12.46 6.06
N GLY A 93 -7.74 -13.71 6.30
CA GLY A 93 -6.87 -14.88 6.18
C GLY A 93 -5.55 -14.70 6.96
N PRO A 94 -4.38 -14.94 6.33
CA PRO A 94 -3.08 -14.77 6.97
C PRO A 94 -2.80 -13.36 7.55
N LEU A 95 -3.50 -12.32 7.08
CA LEU A 95 -3.32 -10.94 7.55
C LEU A 95 -3.92 -10.71 8.96
N THR A 96 -4.81 -11.60 9.41
CA THR A 96 -5.61 -11.41 10.63
C THR A 96 -4.77 -11.07 11.85
N ASP A 97 -3.77 -11.89 12.16
CA ASP A 97 -3.02 -11.73 13.40
C ASP A 97 -2.17 -10.46 13.39
N LEU A 98 -1.71 -10.02 12.22
CA LEU A 98 -0.99 -8.77 12.05
C LEU A 98 -1.89 -7.55 12.31
N VAL A 99 -3.12 -7.57 11.78
CA VAL A 99 -4.10 -6.48 11.98
C VAL A 99 -4.50 -6.38 13.45
N PHE A 100 -4.77 -7.52 14.10
CA PHE A 100 -5.07 -7.53 15.54
C PHE A 100 -3.86 -7.14 16.40
N ALA A 101 -2.64 -7.51 16.01
CA ALA A 101 -1.43 -7.06 16.71
C ALA A 101 -1.28 -5.54 16.62
N PHE A 102 -1.55 -4.96 15.45
CA PHE A 102 -1.56 -3.50 15.28
C PHE A 102 -2.66 -2.83 16.11
N ALA A 103 -3.88 -3.37 16.14
CA ALA A 103 -4.95 -2.87 17.00
C ALA A 103 -4.53 -2.85 18.47
N ASN A 104 -3.88 -3.90 18.96
CA ASN A 104 -3.33 -3.96 20.31
C ASN A 104 -2.26 -2.88 20.57
N GLN A 105 -1.45 -2.54 19.58
CA GLN A 105 -0.47 -1.44 19.70
C GLN A 105 -1.11 -0.05 19.76
N LEU A 106 -2.34 0.12 19.27
CA LEU A 106 -3.08 1.38 19.36
C LEU A 106 -3.70 1.59 20.75
N LEU A 107 -4.02 0.52 21.50
CA LEU A 107 -4.67 0.63 22.82
C LEU A 107 -3.93 1.54 23.81
N PRO A 108 -2.60 1.42 24.01
CA PRO A 108 -1.87 2.28 24.95
C PRO A 108 -1.80 3.74 24.50
N LEU A 109 -2.10 4.02 23.22
CA LEU A 109 -2.14 5.37 22.68
C LEU A 109 -3.46 6.07 22.99
N SER A 110 -4.52 5.30 23.28
CA SER A 110 -5.87 5.79 23.58
C SER A 110 -6.34 6.81 22.54
N VAL A 111 -6.15 6.47 21.27
CA VAL A 111 -6.53 7.27 20.10
C VAL A 111 -8.04 7.58 20.19
N ASP A 112 -8.42 8.85 20.12
CA ASP A 112 -9.84 9.21 19.97
C ASP A 112 -10.21 9.44 18.50
N ASP A 113 -11.49 9.72 18.27
CA ASP A 113 -12.01 9.98 16.93
C ASP A 113 -11.33 11.16 16.22
N THR A 114 -10.86 12.17 16.97
CA THR A 114 -10.17 13.33 16.38
C THR A 114 -8.77 12.95 15.92
N GLU A 115 -8.02 12.22 16.75
CA GLU A 115 -6.68 11.73 16.40
C GLU A 115 -6.74 10.69 15.28
N ALA A 116 -7.74 9.79 15.28
CA ALA A 116 -7.96 8.84 14.20
C ALA A 116 -8.30 9.55 12.88
N GLY A 117 -9.15 10.58 12.93
CA GLY A 117 -9.49 11.41 11.77
C GLY A 117 -8.28 12.16 11.21
N LEU A 118 -7.46 12.76 12.08
CA LEU A 118 -6.24 13.44 11.66
C LEU A 118 -5.19 12.47 11.10
N LEU A 119 -4.99 11.30 11.72
CA LEU A 119 -4.14 10.25 11.17
C LEU A 119 -4.60 9.80 9.77
N ALA A 120 -5.90 9.56 9.60
CA ALA A 120 -6.46 9.20 8.29
C ALA A 120 -6.24 10.31 7.24
N ALA A 121 -6.42 11.58 7.63
CA ALA A 121 -6.17 12.72 6.75
C ALA A 121 -4.69 12.83 6.35
N ILE A 122 -3.77 12.63 7.31
CA ILE A 122 -2.31 12.65 7.06
C ILE A 122 -1.92 11.48 6.13
N CYS A 123 -2.45 10.27 6.35
CA CYS A 123 -2.23 9.12 5.45
C CYS A 123 -2.71 9.39 4.02
N LEU A 124 -3.85 10.06 3.87
CA LEU A 124 -4.43 10.43 2.59
C LEU A 124 -3.61 11.50 1.88
N MET A 125 -3.27 12.59 2.56
CA MET A 125 -2.57 13.76 2.01
C MET A 125 -1.05 13.51 1.94
N CYS A 126 -0.60 12.46 1.28
CA CYS A 126 0.80 12.09 1.21
C CYS A 126 1.43 12.53 -0.11
N ALA A 127 2.44 13.39 -0.08
CA ALA A 127 3.13 13.86 -1.29
C ALA A 127 4.07 12.80 -1.92
N ASP A 128 4.44 11.75 -1.19
CA ASP A 128 5.32 10.68 -1.69
C ASP A 128 4.63 9.68 -2.65
N ARG A 129 3.38 9.93 -3.06
CA ARG A 129 2.70 9.00 -3.98
C ARG A 129 3.27 9.15 -5.39
N GLN A 130 3.48 8.01 -6.05
CA GLN A 130 3.84 7.98 -7.45
C GLN A 130 2.70 8.59 -8.29
N ASP A 131 3.04 9.18 -9.43
CA ASP A 131 2.08 9.72 -10.41
C ASP A 131 1.26 10.93 -9.94
N LEU A 132 1.72 11.66 -8.92
CA LEU A 132 1.15 12.97 -8.58
C LEU A 132 1.60 14.04 -9.58
N GLU A 133 0.64 14.82 -10.05
CA GLU A 133 0.85 15.99 -10.90
C GLU A 133 1.34 17.20 -10.08
N GLU A 134 0.78 17.40 -8.88
CA GLU A 134 1.08 18.55 -8.02
C GLU A 134 1.58 18.15 -6.60
N PRO A 135 2.68 17.37 -6.44
CA PRO A 135 3.12 16.87 -5.13
C PRO A 135 3.40 17.98 -4.10
N GLU A 136 3.98 19.11 -4.51
CA GLU A 136 4.22 20.27 -3.62
C GLU A 136 2.94 20.91 -3.10
N LYS A 137 1.83 20.80 -3.84
CA LYS A 137 0.52 21.28 -3.39
C LYS A 137 -0.09 20.32 -2.38
N VAL A 138 0.08 19.02 -2.58
CA VAL A 138 -0.32 17.99 -1.60
C VAL A 138 0.45 18.16 -0.28
N GLU A 139 1.76 18.39 -0.34
CA GLU A 139 2.59 18.63 0.84
C GLU A 139 2.10 19.84 1.66
N ARG A 140 1.88 20.99 0.99
CA ARG A 140 1.33 22.20 1.62
C ARG A 140 -0.04 21.99 2.25
N LEU A 141 -0.87 21.10 1.69
CA LEU A 141 -2.16 20.76 2.29
C LEU A 141 -2.03 19.80 3.48
N GLN A 142 -0.94 19.01 3.56
CA GLN A 142 -0.67 18.11 4.68
C GLN A 142 -0.10 18.84 5.90
N GLU A 143 0.74 19.86 5.70
CA GLU A 143 1.35 20.67 6.78
C GLU A 143 0.36 21.11 7.88
N PRO A 144 -0.79 21.75 7.58
CA PRO A 144 -1.74 22.16 8.61
C PRO A 144 -2.38 20.98 9.34
N LEU A 145 -2.50 19.80 8.71
CA LEU A 145 -3.01 18.59 9.36
C LEU A 145 -2.01 18.06 10.41
N LEU A 146 -0.72 18.06 10.07
CA LEU A 146 0.36 17.68 10.98
C LEU A 146 0.43 18.64 12.19
N GLU A 147 0.35 19.95 11.97
CA GLU A 147 0.37 20.92 13.05
C GLU A 147 -0.91 20.84 13.91
N ALA A 148 -2.08 20.66 13.29
CA ALA A 148 -3.33 20.44 14.03
C ALA A 148 -3.25 19.21 14.93
N MET A 149 -2.73 18.09 14.42
CA MET A 149 -2.52 16.87 15.20
C MET A 149 -1.57 17.09 16.37
N LYS A 150 -0.43 17.75 16.12
CA LYS A 150 0.54 18.08 17.17
C LYS A 150 -0.07 18.93 18.27
N VAL A 151 -0.78 20.00 17.93
CA VAL A 151 -1.47 20.87 18.89
C VAL A 151 -2.52 20.09 19.68
N TYR A 152 -3.37 19.32 18.98
CA TYR A 152 -4.43 18.54 19.60
C TYR A 152 -3.89 17.52 20.61
N VAL A 153 -2.92 16.70 20.19
CA VAL A 153 -2.31 15.65 21.03
C VAL A 153 -1.64 16.27 22.26
N ARG A 154 -0.89 17.37 22.10
CA ARG A 154 -0.22 18.05 23.22
C ARG A 154 -1.22 18.69 24.19
N ARG A 155 -2.34 19.21 23.69
CA ARG A 155 -3.40 19.76 24.54
C ARG A 155 -4.13 18.66 25.31
N ARG A 156 -4.41 17.52 24.68
CA ARG A 156 -5.11 16.39 25.31
C ARG A 156 -4.23 15.64 26.30
N ARG A 157 -2.92 15.58 26.05
CA ARG A 157 -1.94 14.88 26.90
C ARG A 157 -0.71 15.75 27.20
N PRO A 158 -0.84 16.83 27.99
CA PRO A 158 0.27 17.77 28.27
C PRO A 158 1.51 17.08 28.85
N ASP A 159 1.30 16.07 29.71
CA ASP A 159 2.37 15.31 30.38
C ASP A 159 3.01 14.23 29.50
N LYS A 160 2.52 14.03 28.26
CA LYS A 160 3.02 13.01 27.33
C LYS A 160 3.38 13.61 25.97
N PRO A 161 4.36 14.52 25.88
CA PRO A 161 4.70 15.22 24.63
C PRO A 161 5.19 14.29 23.51
N HIS A 162 5.71 13.11 23.86
CA HIS A 162 6.16 12.09 22.92
C HIS A 162 5.00 11.36 22.20
N MET A 163 3.74 11.60 22.58
CA MET A 163 2.59 10.94 21.95
C MET A 163 2.39 11.34 20.49
N PHE A 164 2.66 12.60 20.14
CA PHE A 164 2.55 13.06 18.74
C PHE A 164 3.47 12.28 17.80
N PRO A 165 4.81 12.25 18.00
CA PRO A 165 5.67 11.47 17.12
C PRO A 165 5.37 9.96 17.19
N LYS A 166 4.96 9.44 18.37
CA LYS A 166 4.58 8.02 18.51
C LYS A 166 3.35 7.65 17.68
N LEU A 167 2.36 8.54 17.58
CA LEU A 167 1.20 8.36 16.70
C LEU A 167 1.60 8.43 15.23
N LEU A 168 2.46 9.38 14.84
CA LEU A 168 2.95 9.47 13.46
C LEU A 168 3.71 8.21 13.03
N MET A 169 4.54 7.63 13.91
CA MET A 169 5.24 6.37 13.61
C MET A 169 4.28 5.20 13.33
N LYS A 170 3.03 5.23 13.83
CA LYS A 170 2.04 4.20 13.49
C LYS A 170 1.61 4.24 12.03
N ILE A 171 1.83 5.35 11.31
CA ILE A 171 1.62 5.42 9.87
C ILE A 171 2.60 4.50 9.14
N THR A 172 3.86 4.43 9.58
CA THR A 172 4.86 3.53 8.99
C THR A 172 4.48 2.07 9.20
N ASP A 173 4.07 1.72 10.43
CA ASP A 173 3.59 0.37 10.74
C ASP A 173 2.38 0.02 9.86
N LEU A 174 1.41 0.94 9.76
CA LEU A 174 0.20 0.79 8.96
C LEU A 174 0.50 0.53 7.48
N ARG A 175 1.42 1.30 6.87
CA ARG A 175 1.85 1.10 5.48
C ARG A 175 2.41 -0.31 5.25
N GLY A 176 3.16 -0.85 6.22
CA GLY A 176 3.67 -2.22 6.16
C GLY A 176 2.57 -3.29 6.18
N ILE A 177 1.48 -3.05 6.93
CA ILE A 177 0.32 -3.94 6.97
C ILE A 177 -0.47 -3.83 5.67
N SER A 178 -0.70 -2.62 5.17
CA SER A 178 -1.40 -2.38 3.90
C SER A 178 -0.68 -3.03 2.73
N ALA A 179 0.65 -3.00 2.66
CA ALA A 179 1.41 -3.70 1.63
C ALA A 179 1.08 -5.20 1.58
N LYS A 180 1.08 -5.87 2.75
CA LYS A 180 0.65 -7.28 2.87
C LYS A 180 -0.84 -7.45 2.61
N GLY A 181 -1.64 -6.45 2.90
CA GLY A 181 -3.07 -6.43 2.60
C GLY A 181 -3.34 -6.40 1.09
N MET A 182 -2.54 -5.67 0.30
CA MET A 182 -2.62 -5.69 -1.17
C MET A 182 -2.30 -7.08 -1.73
N GLU A 183 -1.27 -7.76 -1.20
CA GLU A 183 -1.00 -9.17 -1.53
C GLU A 183 -2.19 -10.07 -1.18
N ARG A 184 -2.83 -9.82 -0.02
CA ARG A 184 -4.03 -10.56 0.37
C ARG A 184 -5.19 -10.35 -0.60
N VAL A 185 -5.45 -9.13 -1.07
CA VAL A 185 -6.49 -8.83 -2.06
C VAL A 185 -6.33 -9.69 -3.31
N ILE A 186 -5.08 -9.86 -3.79
CA ILE A 186 -4.77 -10.69 -4.97
C ILE A 186 -5.10 -12.17 -4.71
N THR A 187 -4.62 -12.73 -3.58
CA THR A 187 -4.88 -14.14 -3.26
C THR A 187 -6.36 -14.42 -3.00
N LEU A 188 -7.06 -13.50 -2.33
CA LEU A 188 -8.47 -13.61 -2.00
C LEU A 188 -9.35 -13.66 -3.25
N LYS A 189 -8.95 -12.97 -4.32
CA LYS A 189 -9.63 -13.01 -5.63
C LYS A 189 -9.68 -14.42 -6.23
N MET A 190 -8.70 -15.28 -5.91
CA MET A 190 -8.68 -16.67 -6.38
C MET A 190 -9.53 -17.61 -5.52
N GLU A 191 -9.89 -17.19 -4.31
CA GLU A 191 -10.66 -17.98 -3.33
C GLU A 191 -12.17 -17.72 -3.43
N ILE A 192 -12.57 -16.55 -3.94
CA ILE A 192 -13.97 -16.20 -4.14
C ILE A 192 -14.50 -16.85 -5.43
N PRO A 193 -15.73 -17.40 -5.44
CA PRO A 193 -16.32 -18.02 -6.62
C PRO A 193 -16.75 -17.00 -7.71
N GLY A 194 -16.73 -15.70 -7.41
CA GLY A 194 -17.14 -14.62 -8.31
C GLY A 194 -16.06 -13.55 -8.48
N SER A 195 -16.47 -12.34 -8.87
CA SER A 195 -15.56 -11.20 -8.97
C SER A 195 -15.49 -10.42 -7.67
N MET A 196 -14.34 -9.78 -7.43
CA MET A 196 -14.21 -8.74 -6.41
C MET A 196 -15.26 -7.64 -6.65
N PRO A 197 -15.88 -7.06 -5.60
CA PRO A 197 -16.77 -5.93 -5.80
C PRO A 197 -16.10 -4.78 -6.57
N PRO A 198 -16.78 -4.14 -7.53
CA PRO A 198 -16.13 -3.21 -8.47
C PRO A 198 -15.35 -2.08 -7.80
N LEU A 199 -15.88 -1.51 -6.71
CA LEU A 199 -15.22 -0.42 -6.01
C LEU A 199 -14.00 -0.88 -5.19
N ILE A 200 -14.04 -2.10 -4.62
CA ILE A 200 -12.87 -2.69 -3.95
C ILE A 200 -11.78 -2.94 -4.99
N GLN A 201 -12.17 -3.50 -6.14
CA GLN A 201 -11.26 -3.71 -7.26
C GLN A 201 -10.66 -2.38 -7.75
N GLU A 202 -11.46 -1.36 -8.01
CA GLU A 202 -10.99 -0.06 -8.49
C GLU A 202 -10.00 0.61 -7.55
N MET A 203 -10.22 0.48 -6.24
CA MET A 203 -9.46 1.16 -5.21
C MET A 203 -8.24 0.39 -4.72
N LEU A 204 -8.30 -0.94 -4.71
CA LEU A 204 -7.29 -1.82 -4.13
C LEU A 204 -6.60 -2.74 -5.14
N GLU A 205 -7.04 -2.77 -6.39
CA GLU A 205 -6.23 -3.33 -7.47
C GLU A 205 -5.59 -2.14 -8.18
N ASN A 206 -4.26 -2.06 -8.09
CA ASN A 206 -3.53 -1.16 -8.97
C ASN A 206 -3.82 -1.61 -10.40
N SER A 207 -4.28 -0.69 -11.26
CA SER A 207 -4.11 -0.85 -12.70
C SER A 207 -2.62 -0.78 -13.03
N TYR A 208 -1.83 -1.74 -12.56
CA TYR A 208 -0.60 -2.08 -13.25
C TYR A 208 -1.06 -2.67 -14.57
N GLY A 209 -1.07 -1.80 -15.58
CA GLY A 209 -1.08 -2.21 -16.96
C GLY A 209 -0.07 -3.34 -17.12
N SER A 210 -0.56 -4.39 -17.75
CA SER A 210 0.22 -5.48 -18.29
C SER A 210 1.32 -4.91 -19.19
N GLU A 211 2.51 -4.67 -18.64
CA GLU A 211 3.76 -4.62 -19.42
C GLU A 211 4.55 -5.91 -19.13
N ALA A 212 3.90 -7.04 -19.39
CA ALA A 212 4.55 -8.31 -19.57
C ALA A 212 3.93 -8.99 -20.79
N GLY A 213 4.49 -8.71 -21.98
CA GLY A 213 4.31 -9.55 -23.15
C GLY A 213 4.03 -8.82 -24.47
N GLY A 214 5.05 -8.71 -25.32
CA GLY A 214 4.86 -8.95 -26.76
C GLY A 214 5.25 -7.85 -27.75
N THR A 215 6.48 -7.34 -27.73
CA THR A 215 7.12 -6.87 -28.98
C THR A 215 7.91 -8.01 -29.60
N THR A 216 7.20 -8.88 -30.34
CA THR A 216 7.82 -9.67 -31.40
C THR A 216 8.04 -8.75 -32.60
N SER A 217 9.22 -8.16 -32.70
CA SER A 217 9.73 -7.62 -33.97
C SER A 217 10.98 -8.41 -34.33
N GLY A 218 10.83 -9.32 -35.28
CA GLY A 218 11.95 -10.08 -35.84
C GLY A 218 12.93 -9.14 -36.53
N SER A 219 14.20 -9.28 -36.18
CA SER A 219 15.31 -8.86 -37.03
C SER A 219 16.37 -9.95 -37.01
N SER A 220 16.47 -10.61 -38.15
CA SER A 220 17.48 -11.58 -38.55
C SER A 220 18.90 -11.06 -38.33
N SER A 221 19.73 -11.86 -37.66
CA SER A 221 21.18 -11.67 -37.55
C SER A 221 21.88 -12.03 -38.87
N PRO A 222 22.90 -11.27 -39.32
CA PRO A 222 23.89 -11.78 -40.27
C PRO A 222 25.07 -12.40 -39.50
N GLY A 223 25.49 -13.59 -39.96
CA GLY A 223 26.60 -14.37 -39.40
C GLY A 223 27.98 -13.78 -39.65
N THR A 224 28.88 -14.12 -38.74
CA THR A 224 30.34 -13.95 -38.75
C THR A 224 31.02 -14.60 -39.97
N PRO A 225 32.10 -14.01 -40.53
CA PRO A 225 32.98 -14.71 -41.46
C PRO A 225 34.13 -15.43 -40.74
N GLU A 226 34.33 -16.70 -41.13
CA GLU A 226 35.35 -17.63 -40.66
C GLU A 226 36.66 -17.48 -41.48
N ALA A 227 37.79 -17.53 -40.80
CA ALA A 227 39.13 -17.30 -41.34
C ALA A 227 39.75 -18.58 -41.94
N THR A 228 40.48 -18.43 -43.06
CA THR A 228 41.35 -19.46 -43.66
C THR A 228 42.83 -19.01 -43.61
N PRO A 229 43.80 -19.96 -43.59
CA PRO A 229 45.16 -19.74 -43.06
C PRO A 229 46.20 -19.34 -44.15
N PRO A 230 47.41 -18.86 -43.77
CA PRO A 230 48.48 -18.60 -44.73
C PRO A 230 49.51 -19.74 -44.81
N THR A 231 50.07 -19.96 -46.01
CA THR A 231 51.10 -20.96 -46.31
C THR A 231 52.41 -20.28 -46.76
N ALA A 232 53.49 -20.60 -46.03
CA ALA A 232 54.91 -20.79 -46.41
C ALA A 232 55.69 -19.81 -47.32
N GLY A 233 56.90 -19.43 -46.85
CA GLY A 233 58.12 -19.44 -47.69
C GLY A 233 59.08 -18.24 -47.65
N THR A 234 60.00 -18.24 -46.66
CA THR A 234 61.43 -17.78 -46.55
C THR A 234 62.23 -17.27 -47.79
N PRO A 235 63.47 -16.70 -47.63
CA PRO A 235 64.16 -16.07 -46.48
C PRO A 235 64.96 -14.75 -46.78
N GLU A 236 65.43 -14.11 -45.70
CA GLU A 236 66.62 -13.24 -45.42
C GLU A 236 67.64 -12.83 -46.51
N PRO A 237 68.40 -11.70 -46.35
CA PRO A 237 69.47 -11.62 -45.32
C PRO A 237 69.67 -10.26 -44.60
N ALA A 238 70.38 -10.37 -43.47
CA ALA A 238 70.90 -9.34 -42.58
C ALA A 238 71.96 -8.39 -43.19
N HIS A 239 72.14 -7.19 -42.60
CA HIS A 239 73.44 -6.67 -42.15
C HIS A 239 73.34 -5.30 -41.43
N ASP A 240 73.96 -5.25 -40.24
CA ASP A 240 74.75 -4.18 -39.61
C ASP A 240 74.27 -2.72 -39.40
N ALA A 241 74.50 -2.27 -38.16
CA ALA A 241 74.58 -0.88 -37.69
C ALA A 241 76.01 -0.30 -37.95
N PRO A 242 76.51 0.80 -37.35
CA PRO A 242 75.90 1.99 -36.73
C PRO A 242 76.55 3.34 -37.19
N HIS A 243 76.11 4.45 -36.57
CA HIS A 243 76.85 5.70 -36.30
C HIS A 243 77.24 6.68 -37.43
N GLY A 244 77.06 7.98 -37.15
CA GLY A 244 77.88 9.05 -37.75
C GLY A 244 77.19 10.41 -37.85
N LYS A 245 77.63 11.38 -37.04
CA LYS A 245 77.24 12.80 -37.07
C LYS A 245 77.76 13.51 -38.33
N GLY A 246 77.05 14.58 -38.73
CA GLY A 246 77.51 15.65 -39.62
C GLY A 246 76.51 16.78 -39.58
#